data_AF-A0A3C2B635-F1
#
_entry.id   AF-A0A3C2B635-F1
#
_cell.length_a   1.000
_cell.length_b   1.000
_cell.length_c   1.000
_cell.angle_alpha   90.00
_cell.angle_beta   90.00
_cell.angle_gamma   90.00
#
_symmetry.space_group_name_H-M   'P 1'
#
loop_
_entity.id
_entity.type
_entity.pdbx_description
1 polymer ?
#
loop_
_entity_poly.entity_id
_entity_poly.type
_entity_poly.pdbx_seq_one_letter_code
_entity_poly.pdbx_strand_id
1 'polypeptide(L)'
;RNGSRGMLWLEPLVEVATPQGRVAYGPVGVGDIPGLLEAGVLHGGDHPLRLGKVDDLPWMKAQRRVTFARVGVVDPRSAADYELHGGLAGLRRAVSMPPAEVVAEVTASGLRGRGGAAFPTGIKWKTV
;
A
#
# COMPACT_ATOMS: atom_id res chain seq x y z
N ARG A 1 -13.37 -0.57 -2.69
CA ARG A 1 -12.59 -1.39 -3.67
C ARG A 1 -11.15 -0.90 -3.59
N ASN A 2 -10.21 -1.68 -3.07
CA ASN A 2 -8.81 -1.29 -2.96
C ASN A 2 -8.09 -1.31 -4.33
N GLY A 3 -6.86 -0.78 -4.36
CA GLY A 3 -5.92 -1.06 -5.44
C GLY A 3 -5.33 -2.49 -5.36
N SER A 4 -4.37 -2.81 -6.24
CA SER A 4 -3.62 -4.07 -6.16
C SER A 4 -2.54 -4.02 -5.07
N ARG A 5 -2.26 -5.16 -4.43
CA ARG A 5 -1.12 -5.34 -3.53
C ARG A 5 0.22 -5.40 -4.28
N GLY A 6 0.20 -5.57 -5.60
CA GLY A 6 1.38 -5.65 -6.49
C GLY A 6 1.86 -7.08 -6.78
N MET A 7 1.23 -8.10 -6.20
CA MET A 7 1.50 -9.51 -6.50
C MET A 7 0.68 -9.95 -7.71
N LEU A 8 1.04 -9.47 -8.90
CA LEU A 8 0.20 -9.58 -10.10
C LEU A 8 -0.11 -11.02 -10.51
N TRP A 9 0.74 -12.00 -10.16
CA TRP A 9 0.49 -13.42 -10.42
C TRP A 9 -0.60 -14.03 -9.54
N LEU A 10 -1.04 -13.33 -8.50
CA LEU A 10 -2.15 -13.71 -7.62
C LEU A 10 -3.41 -12.88 -7.88
N GLU A 11 -3.39 -11.97 -8.86
CA GLU A 11 -4.57 -11.16 -9.16
C GLU A 11 -5.57 -11.93 -10.04
N PRO A 12 -6.90 -11.80 -9.83
CA PRO A 12 -7.55 -10.99 -8.80
C PRO A 12 -7.36 -11.55 -7.39
N LEU A 13 -6.77 -10.74 -6.51
CA LEU A 13 -6.48 -11.09 -5.12
C LEU A 13 -7.64 -10.61 -4.23
N VAL A 14 -8.48 -11.54 -3.81
CA VAL A 14 -9.58 -11.25 -2.87
C VAL A 14 -9.02 -11.25 -1.46
N GLU A 15 -9.33 -10.20 -0.70
CA GLU A 15 -8.96 -10.09 0.71
C GLU A 15 -10.20 -9.99 1.59
N VAL A 16 -10.21 -10.72 2.70
CA VAL A 16 -11.27 -10.64 3.71
C VAL A 16 -10.67 -10.21 5.04
N ALA A 17 -11.29 -9.19 5.66
CA ALA A 17 -10.92 -8.74 6.99
C ALA A 17 -11.40 -9.77 8.04
N THR A 18 -10.47 -10.25 8.86
CA THR A 18 -10.73 -11.15 9.98
C THR A 18 -10.18 -10.53 11.27
N PRO A 19 -10.53 -11.04 12.46
CA PRO A 19 -9.93 -10.57 13.72
C PRO A 19 -8.39 -10.69 13.76
N GLN A 20 -7.81 -11.57 12.94
CA GLN A 20 -6.37 -11.79 12.89
C GLN A 20 -5.67 -10.95 11.81
N GLY A 21 -6.40 -10.14 11.04
CA GLY A 21 -5.91 -9.35 9.91
C GLY A 21 -6.57 -9.72 8.58
N ARG A 22 -6.09 -9.17 7.47
CA ARG A 22 -6.61 -9.49 6.12
C ARG A 22 -6.05 -10.82 5.63
N VAL A 23 -6.94 -11.75 5.31
CA VAL A 23 -6.61 -13.05 4.69
C VAL A 23 -6.81 -12.95 3.18
N ALA A 24 -5.86 -13.46 2.40
CA ALA A 24 -5.89 -13.44 0.95
C ALA A 24 -6.36 -14.77 0.34
N TYR A 25 -7.03 -14.64 -0.80
CA TYR A 25 -7.38 -15.71 -1.72
C TYR A 25 -6.98 -15.27 -3.14
N GLY A 26 -6.25 -16.10 -3.88
CA GLY A 26 -5.88 -15.74 -5.25
C GLY A 26 -5.03 -16.77 -5.99
N PRO A 27 -5.03 -16.72 -7.34
CA PRO A 27 -5.87 -15.85 -8.18
C PRO A 27 -7.32 -16.35 -8.23
N VAL A 28 -8.29 -15.46 -8.03
CA VAL A 28 -9.72 -15.81 -7.99
C VAL A 28 -10.38 -15.55 -9.34
N GLY A 29 -10.95 -16.58 -9.95
CA GLY A 29 -11.88 -16.49 -11.07
C GLY A 29 -13.34 -16.44 -10.63
N VAL A 30 -14.23 -16.05 -11.54
CA VAL A 30 -15.69 -16.01 -11.26
C VAL A 30 -16.25 -17.40 -10.92
N GLY A 31 -15.69 -18.45 -11.51
CA GLY A 31 -16.10 -19.83 -11.25
C GLY A 31 -15.76 -20.33 -9.84
N ASP A 32 -14.82 -19.70 -9.14
CA ASP A 32 -14.39 -20.09 -7.79
C ASP A 32 -15.33 -19.53 -6.70
N ILE A 33 -16.17 -18.56 -7.04
CA ILE A 33 -16.99 -17.81 -6.06
C ILE A 33 -17.94 -18.72 -5.28
N PRO A 34 -18.70 -19.66 -5.90
CA PRO A 34 -19.54 -20.58 -5.13
C PRO A 34 -18.74 -21.39 -4.11
N GLY A 35 -17.61 -21.97 -4.51
CA GLY A 35 -16.74 -22.76 -3.63
C GLY A 35 -16.11 -21.95 -2.50
N LEU A 36 -15.72 -20.70 -2.76
CA LEU A 36 -15.25 -19.76 -1.72
C LEU A 36 -16.35 -19.45 -0.70
N LEU A 37 -17.58 -19.24 -1.14
CA LEU A 37 -18.72 -18.99 -0.25
C LEU A 37 -19.04 -20.21 0.62
N GLU A 38 -19.08 -21.40 0.02
CA GLU A 38 -19.26 -22.68 0.74
C GLU A 38 -18.14 -22.92 1.77
N ALA A 39 -16.90 -22.57 1.42
CA ALA A 39 -15.75 -22.64 2.30
C ALA A 39 -15.75 -21.58 3.43
N GLY A 40 -16.72 -20.66 3.48
CA GLY A 40 -16.80 -19.64 4.52
C GLY A 40 -15.78 -18.51 4.35
N VAL A 41 -15.50 -18.10 3.11
CA VAL A 41 -14.53 -17.03 2.78
C VAL A 41 -14.73 -15.74 3.61
N LEU A 42 -15.99 -15.39 3.94
CA LEU A 42 -16.33 -14.20 4.74
C LEU A 42 -15.74 -14.20 6.16
N HIS A 43 -15.28 -15.36 6.62
CA HIS A 43 -14.63 -15.53 7.93
C HIS A 43 -13.19 -16.04 7.82
N GLY A 44 -12.60 -16.04 6.62
CA GLY A 44 -11.24 -16.53 6.40
C GLY A 44 -11.13 -18.06 6.32
N GLY A 45 -12.24 -18.74 5.98
CA GLY A 45 -12.34 -20.19 5.88
C GLY A 45 -11.39 -20.83 4.86
N ASP A 46 -11.18 -22.14 5.00
CA ASP A 46 -10.15 -22.87 4.28
C ASP A 46 -10.56 -23.21 2.85
N HIS A 47 -9.69 -22.94 1.87
CA HIS A 47 -9.95 -23.10 0.44
C HIS A 47 -8.62 -23.30 -0.30
N PRO A 48 -8.56 -24.06 -1.41
CA PRO A 48 -7.32 -24.24 -2.17
C PRO A 48 -6.62 -22.94 -2.61
N LEU A 49 -7.38 -21.87 -2.80
CA LEU A 49 -6.86 -20.53 -3.14
C LEU A 49 -6.42 -19.71 -1.93
N ARG A 50 -6.60 -20.19 -0.69
CA ARG A 50 -6.27 -19.45 0.53
C ARG A 50 -4.75 -19.34 0.68
N LEU A 51 -4.27 -18.11 0.85
CA LEU A 51 -2.85 -17.80 0.99
C LEU A 51 -2.45 -17.45 2.43
N GLY A 52 -3.44 -17.28 3.32
CA GLY A 52 -3.22 -16.83 4.70
C GLY A 52 -3.19 -15.31 4.81
N LYS A 53 -2.56 -14.78 5.87
CA LYS A 53 -2.50 -13.33 6.09
C LYS A 53 -1.65 -12.66 5.01
N VAL A 54 -2.19 -11.64 4.37
CA VAL A 54 -1.57 -10.99 3.20
C VAL A 54 -0.19 -10.41 3.54
N ASP A 55 -0.07 -9.80 4.72
CA ASP A 55 1.18 -9.17 5.15
C ASP A 55 2.24 -10.19 5.60
N ASP A 56 1.85 -11.45 5.84
CA ASP A 56 2.77 -12.56 6.16
C ASP A 56 3.28 -13.31 4.91
N LEU A 57 2.70 -13.06 3.74
CA LEU A 57 3.17 -13.67 2.50
C LEU A 57 4.65 -13.31 2.28
N PRO A 58 5.54 -14.27 1.99
CA PRO A 58 6.99 -14.03 1.94
C PRO A 58 7.39 -12.83 1.05
N TRP A 59 6.76 -12.70 -0.13
CA TRP A 59 7.03 -11.60 -1.04
C TRP A 59 6.60 -10.23 -0.49
N MET A 60 5.49 -10.17 0.25
CA MET A 60 5.00 -8.94 0.89
C MET A 60 5.89 -8.57 2.07
N LYS A 61 6.17 -9.54 2.94
CA LYS A 61 6.94 -9.38 4.17
C LYS A 61 8.40 -8.97 3.92
N ALA A 62 8.98 -9.39 2.79
CA ALA A 62 10.35 -9.06 2.42
C ALA A 62 10.56 -7.60 1.94
N GLN A 63 9.51 -6.78 1.86
CA GLN A 63 9.60 -5.42 1.32
C GLN A 63 9.69 -4.34 2.39
N ARG A 64 10.40 -3.26 2.05
CA ARG A 64 10.33 -1.99 2.78
C ARG A 64 9.47 -0.97 2.01
N ARG A 65 8.15 -1.04 2.20
CA ARG A 65 7.18 -0.20 1.47
C ARG A 65 7.04 1.19 2.09
N VAL A 66 8.01 2.08 1.85
CA VAL A 66 7.92 3.49 2.29
C VAL A 66 6.90 4.26 1.45
N THR A 67 7.14 4.37 0.14
CA THR A 67 6.21 5.07 -0.79
C THR A 67 4.93 4.28 -1.02
N PHE A 68 5.03 2.95 -1.09
CA PHE A 68 3.92 2.05 -1.44
C PHE A 68 3.14 1.55 -0.21
N ALA A 69 3.31 2.17 0.96
CA ALA A 69 2.75 1.73 2.24
C ALA A 69 1.23 1.47 2.19
N ARG A 70 0.48 2.28 1.43
CA ARG A 70 -0.99 2.23 1.31
C ARG A 70 -1.50 1.51 0.06
N VAL A 71 -0.63 1.25 -0.92
CA VAL A 71 -1.03 0.67 -2.21
C VAL A 71 -1.55 -0.74 -1.99
N GLY A 72 -2.80 -0.99 -2.36
CA GLY A 72 -3.51 -2.24 -2.13
C GLY A 72 -4.20 -2.39 -0.79
N VAL A 73 -4.05 -1.42 0.13
CA VAL A 73 -4.68 -1.44 1.45
C VAL A 73 -5.96 -0.62 1.45
N VAL A 74 -5.87 0.65 1.02
CA VAL A 74 -6.95 1.64 1.08
C VAL A 74 -7.84 1.63 -0.16
N ASP A 75 -9.08 2.14 -0.06
CA ASP A 75 -9.82 2.56 -1.25
C ASP A 75 -9.13 3.79 -1.86
N PRO A 76 -8.65 3.71 -3.12
CA PRO A 76 -7.87 4.79 -3.74
C PRO A 76 -8.69 6.07 -3.99
N ARG A 77 -10.02 6.03 -3.85
CA ARG A 77 -10.91 7.19 -4.00
C ARG A 77 -11.42 7.74 -2.67
N SER A 78 -11.03 7.14 -1.54
CA SER A 78 -11.45 7.56 -0.20
C SER A 78 -10.42 8.49 0.43
N ALA A 79 -10.77 9.77 0.55
CA ALA A 79 -9.95 10.72 1.31
C ALA A 79 -9.87 10.32 2.80
N ALA A 80 -10.97 9.81 3.36
CA ALA A 80 -11.02 9.33 4.74
C ALA A 80 -10.06 8.15 4.98
N ASP A 81 -10.02 7.16 4.08
CA ASP A 81 -9.06 6.05 4.19
C ASP A 81 -7.63 6.55 4.08
N TYR A 82 -7.38 7.47 3.14
CA TYR A 82 -6.05 8.06 2.96
C TYR A 82 -5.56 8.70 4.25
N GLU A 83 -6.38 9.55 4.88
CA GLU A 83 -6.05 10.21 6.15
C GLU A 83 -5.89 9.24 7.31
N LEU A 84 -6.79 8.26 7.45
CA LEU A 84 -6.71 7.22 8.49
C LEU A 84 -5.38 6.44 8.43
N HIS A 85 -4.80 6.31 7.24
CA HIS A 85 -3.51 5.66 7.01
C HIS A 85 -2.33 6.64 6.90
N GLY A 86 -2.41 7.77 7.62
CA GLY A 86 -1.35 8.77 7.75
C GLY A 86 -1.21 9.71 6.55
N GLY A 87 -2.17 9.69 5.62
CA GLY A 87 -2.28 10.68 4.56
C GLY A 87 -2.41 12.09 5.11
N LEU A 88 -1.91 13.07 4.36
CA LEU A 88 -1.84 14.49 4.73
C LEU A 88 -0.96 14.83 5.95
N ALA A 89 -0.49 13.88 6.75
CA ALA A 89 0.36 14.17 7.91
C ALA A 89 1.62 14.99 7.52
N GLY A 90 2.32 14.57 6.47
CA GLY A 90 3.46 15.31 5.94
C GLY A 90 3.10 16.68 5.39
N LEU A 91 1.94 16.82 4.74
CA LEU A 91 1.45 18.10 4.23
C LEU A 91 1.14 19.07 5.37
N ARG A 92 0.37 18.62 6.37
CA ARG A 92 -0.01 19.41 7.56
C ARG A 92 1.22 19.95 8.29
N ARG A 93 2.27 19.14 8.40
CA ARG A 93 3.55 19.58 8.96
C ARG A 93 4.28 20.57 8.05
N ALA A 94 4.33 20.32 6.75
CA ALA A 94 5.00 21.22 5.81
C ALA A 94 4.36 22.61 5.78
N VAL A 95 3.02 22.71 5.85
CA VAL A 95 2.33 24.02 5.90
C VAL A 95 2.54 24.78 7.21
N SER A 96 2.95 24.12 8.29
CA SER A 96 3.32 24.79 9.55
C SER A 96 4.80 25.21 9.62
N MET A 97 5.57 25.01 8.54
CA MET A 97 7.01 25.28 8.49
C MET A 97 7.31 26.41 7.49
N PRO A 98 8.39 27.18 7.71
CA PRO A 98 8.97 28.01 6.66
C PRO A 98 9.38 27.16 5.43
N PRO A 99 9.19 27.66 4.20
CA PRO A 99 9.55 26.91 2.99
C PRO A 99 11.01 26.43 2.96
N ALA A 100 11.94 27.24 3.47
CA ALA A 100 13.36 26.89 3.53
C ALA A 100 13.63 25.66 4.42
N GLU A 101 12.88 25.48 5.51
CA GLU A 101 13.02 24.31 6.38
C GLU A 101 12.50 23.04 5.70
N VAL A 102 11.41 23.14 4.93
CA VAL A 102 10.91 22.02 4.12
C VAL A 102 11.97 21.57 3.10
N VAL A 103 12.62 22.53 2.41
CA VAL A 103 13.72 22.23 1.48
C VAL A 103 14.91 21.60 2.20
N ALA A 104 15.25 22.10 3.40
CA ALA A 104 16.32 21.53 4.22
C ALA A 104 16.04 20.07 4.60
N GLU A 105 14.81 19.74 4.97
CA GLU A 105 14.44 18.36 5.29
C GLU A 105 14.48 17.42 4.09
N VAL A 106 13.99 17.85 2.93
CA VAL A 106 14.10 17.05 1.69
C VAL A 106 15.57 16.85 1.33
N THR A 107 16.41 17.86 1.54
CA THR A 107 17.87 17.75 1.34
C THR A 107 18.48 16.74 2.33
N ALA A 108 18.15 16.84 3.62
CA ALA A 108 18.65 15.95 4.67
C ALA A 108 18.19 14.51 4.48
N SER A 109 17.03 14.27 3.86
CA SER A 109 16.54 12.93 3.54
C SER A 109 17.40 12.18 2.51
N GLY A 110 18.24 12.89 1.76
CA GLY A 110 19.02 12.32 0.66
C GLY A 110 18.17 11.88 -0.54
N LEU A 111 16.93 12.37 -0.67
CA LEU A 111 16.08 12.05 -1.81
C LEU A 111 16.73 12.46 -3.12
N ARG A 112 16.78 11.51 -4.06
CA ARG A 112 17.23 11.68 -5.43
C ARG A 112 16.07 11.46 -6.39
N GLY A 113 16.08 12.14 -7.53
CA GLY A 113 15.05 12.02 -8.56
C GLY A 113 14.89 10.57 -9.04
N ARG A 114 13.67 10.03 -8.96
CA ARG A 114 13.36 8.64 -9.31
C ARG A 114 13.01 8.42 -10.79
N GLY A 115 13.17 9.46 -11.63
CA GLY A 115 12.97 9.39 -13.08
C GLY A 115 14.18 8.89 -13.88
N GLY A 116 15.26 8.43 -13.23
CA GLY A 116 16.45 7.87 -13.88
C GLY A 116 17.74 8.60 -13.54
N ALA A 117 17.81 9.92 -13.80
CA ALA A 117 19.05 10.71 -13.64
C ALA A 117 19.53 10.87 -12.18
N ALA A 118 18.68 10.58 -11.19
CA ALA A 118 19.03 10.60 -9.77
C ALA A 118 19.66 11.92 -9.28
N PHE A 119 19.27 13.06 -9.84
CA PHE A 119 19.67 14.38 -9.36
C PHE A 119 19.12 14.64 -7.95
N PRO A 120 19.87 15.24 -7.01
CA PRO A 120 19.41 15.49 -5.65
C PRO A 120 18.17 16.40 -5.62
N THR A 121 17.06 15.90 -5.08
CA THR A 121 15.77 16.60 -5.12
C THR A 121 15.80 17.89 -4.31
N GLY A 122 16.44 17.88 -3.14
CA GLY A 122 16.58 19.08 -2.29
C GLY A 122 17.39 20.20 -2.94
N ILE A 123 18.46 19.86 -3.67
CA ILE A 123 19.25 20.86 -4.42
C ILE A 123 18.41 21.49 -5.53
N LYS A 124 17.65 20.68 -6.28
CA LYS A 124 16.75 21.19 -7.32
C LYS A 124 15.71 22.16 -6.73
N TRP A 125 15.15 21.84 -5.57
CA TRP A 125 14.16 22.71 -4.92
C TRP A 125 14.76 24.00 -4.36
N LYS A 126 16.03 23.97 -3.92
CA LYS A 126 16.73 25.18 -3.47
C LYS A 126 17.00 26.19 -4.60
N THR A 127 17.05 25.72 -5.85
CA THR A 127 17.34 26.56 -7.03
C THR A 127 16.11 27.15 -7.71
N VAL A 128 14.91 26.72 -7.32
CA VAL A 128 13.61 27.20 -7.85
C VAL A 128 13.02 28.18 -6.86
#